data_AF-A0A815D1C1-F1
#
_entry.id   AF-A0A815D1C1-F1
#
_cell.length_a   1.000
_cell.length_b   1.000
_cell.length_c   1.000
_cell.angle_alpha   90.00
_cell.angle_beta   90.00
_cell.angle_gamma   90.00
#
_symmetry.space_group_name_H-M   'P 1'
#
loop_
_entity.id
_entity.type
_entity.pdbx_description
1 polymer ?
#
loop_
_entity_poly.entity_id
_entity_poly.type
_entity_poly.pdbx_seq_one_letter_code
_entity_poly.pdbx_strand_id
1 'polypeptide(L)'
;MEINLSTAAVRPQTKIYAVAYVDFISVGNKIPNEASCHKIMDILTDTIKEATQEAGIAFIESVKTCFVGHEMFSSEPFVDSLFASTNAAHPNSKGYAKIGELVAAHLLLDQ
;
A
#
# COMPACT_ATOMS: atom_id res chain seq x y z
N MET A 1 -32.99 -8.78 13.85
CA MET A 1 -31.83 -8.02 14.34
C MET A 1 -31.36 -7.18 13.16
N GLU A 2 -31.79 -5.92 13.09
CA GLU A 2 -31.32 -4.99 12.06
C GLU A 2 -29.91 -4.56 12.44
N ILE A 3 -28.94 -4.78 11.55
CA ILE A 3 -27.62 -4.20 11.69
C ILE A 3 -27.79 -2.72 11.34
N ASN A 4 -27.82 -1.87 12.35
CA ASN A 4 -27.76 -0.43 12.18
C ASN A 4 -26.33 -0.09 11.75
N LEU A 5 -26.08 -0.17 10.44
CA LEU A 5 -24.89 0.39 9.83
C LEU A 5 -25.01 1.91 10.03
N SER A 6 -24.43 2.44 11.11
CA SER A 6 -24.16 3.87 11.15
C SER A 6 -23.15 4.12 10.04
N THR A 7 -23.64 4.44 8.84
CA THR A 7 -22.85 5.07 7.82
C THR A 7 -22.24 6.29 8.50
N ALA A 8 -20.93 6.27 8.72
CA ALA A 8 -20.22 7.46 9.11
C ALA A 8 -20.66 8.53 8.10
N ALA A 9 -21.33 9.59 8.59
CA ALA A 9 -21.89 10.59 7.71
C ALA A 9 -20.74 11.20 6.91
N VAL A 10 -20.57 10.76 5.66
CA VAL A 10 -19.64 11.35 4.71
C VAL A 10 -20.11 12.79 4.57
N ARG A 11 -19.31 13.73 5.09
CA ARG A 11 -19.67 15.14 4.98
C ARG A 11 -19.75 15.46 3.50
N PRO A 12 -20.70 16.30 3.05
CA PRO A 12 -20.68 16.80 1.68
C PRO A 12 -19.25 17.30 1.38
N GLN A 13 -18.65 16.81 0.29
CA GLN A 13 -17.26 17.09 -0.16
C GLN A 13 -16.13 16.27 0.49
N THR A 14 -16.39 15.31 1.39
CA THR A 14 -15.33 14.37 1.83
C THR A 14 -14.90 13.50 0.66
N LYS A 15 -13.64 13.67 0.21
CA LYS A 15 -13.00 12.79 -0.76
C LYS A 15 -12.50 11.51 -0.06
N ILE A 16 -12.69 10.36 -0.70
CA ILE A 16 -12.20 9.06 -0.24
C ILE A 16 -11.13 8.59 -1.22
N TYR A 17 -10.05 8.02 -0.69
CA TYR A 17 -8.94 7.48 -1.46
C TYR A 17 -8.67 6.06 -1.00
N ALA A 18 -8.51 5.13 -1.93
CA ALA A 18 -7.84 3.87 -1.65
C ALA A 18 -6.35 4.02 -1.98
N VAL A 19 -5.52 3.29 -1.22
CA VAL A 19 -4.08 3.30 -1.36
C VAL A 19 -3.64 1.89 -1.77
N ALA A 20 -2.79 1.80 -2.78
CA ALA A 20 -2.23 0.52 -3.19
C ALA A 20 -1.42 -0.11 -2.04
N TYR A 21 -1.39 -1.43 -1.98
CA TYR A 21 -0.36 -2.11 -1.19
C TYR A 21 1.01 -1.91 -1.85
N VAL A 22 2.05 -1.77 -1.02
CA VAL A 22 3.43 -1.74 -1.52
C VAL A 22 3.83 -3.14 -1.97
N ASP A 23 4.45 -3.25 -3.14
CA ASP A 23 4.89 -4.52 -3.71
C ASP A 23 6.02 -5.17 -2.89
N PHE A 24 6.11 -6.49 -3.00
CA PHE A 24 7.03 -7.33 -2.26
C PHE A 24 8.36 -7.49 -3.00
N ILE A 25 9.16 -6.43 -3.06
CA ILE A 25 10.39 -6.41 -3.87
C ILE A 25 11.60 -6.83 -3.02
N SER A 26 12.38 -7.78 -3.53
CA SER A 26 13.67 -8.15 -2.96
C SER A 26 14.78 -8.09 -4.02
N VAL A 27 15.78 -7.25 -3.78
CA VAL A 27 16.97 -7.17 -4.63
C VAL A 27 18.15 -7.79 -3.89
N GLY A 28 18.94 -8.60 -4.58
CA GLY A 28 20.17 -9.20 -4.05
C GLY A 28 19.99 -10.50 -3.27
N ASN A 29 18.79 -10.80 -2.76
CA ASN A 29 18.48 -12.08 -2.12
C ASN A 29 17.15 -12.62 -2.64
N LYS A 30 17.11 -13.88 -3.09
CA LYS A 30 15.85 -14.51 -3.50
C LYS A 30 15.05 -14.90 -2.27
N ILE A 31 13.82 -14.42 -2.23
CA ILE A 31 12.79 -14.86 -1.29
C ILE A 31 12.07 -16.07 -1.88
N PRO A 32 11.74 -17.10 -1.07
CA PRO A 32 10.95 -18.23 -1.56
C PRO A 32 9.64 -17.74 -2.19
N ASN A 33 9.34 -18.20 -3.40
CA ASN A 33 8.10 -17.88 -4.13
C ASN A 33 7.88 -16.38 -4.44
N GLU A 34 8.94 -15.57 -4.52
CA GLU A 34 8.87 -14.12 -4.82
C GLU A 34 7.96 -13.77 -6.01
N ALA A 35 8.09 -14.49 -7.14
CA ALA A 35 7.23 -14.27 -8.31
C ALA A 35 5.75 -14.53 -8.02
N SER A 36 5.43 -15.46 -7.12
CA SER A 36 4.04 -15.70 -6.68
C SER A 36 3.58 -14.60 -5.72
N CYS A 37 4.46 -14.08 -4.86
CA CYS A 37 4.16 -12.92 -4.02
C CYS A 37 3.80 -11.70 -4.89
N HIS A 38 4.61 -11.36 -5.88
CA HIS A 38 4.31 -10.27 -6.83
C HIS A 38 2.95 -10.45 -7.51
N LYS A 39 2.64 -11.66 -8.00
CA LYS A 39 1.33 -11.95 -8.61
C LYS A 39 0.16 -11.71 -7.65
N ILE A 40 0.31 -12.06 -6.36
CA ILE A 40 -0.71 -11.77 -5.36
C ILE A 40 -0.84 -10.26 -5.13
N MET A 41 0.27 -9.52 -5.08
CA MET A 41 0.25 -8.06 -4.95
C MET A 41 -0.42 -7.38 -6.15
N ASP A 42 -0.19 -7.89 -7.36
CA ASP A 42 -0.86 -7.45 -8.59
C ASP A 42 -2.37 -7.69 -8.51
N ILE A 43 -2.80 -8.92 -8.17
CA ILE A 43 -4.23 -9.27 -8.04
C ILE A 43 -4.92 -8.38 -7.00
N LEU A 44 -4.31 -8.16 -5.84
CA LEU A 44 -4.86 -7.28 -4.80
C LEU A 44 -4.96 -5.83 -5.27
N THR A 45 -3.94 -5.35 -5.98
CA THR A 45 -3.92 -3.99 -6.54
C THR A 45 -5.03 -3.81 -7.57
N ASP A 46 -5.17 -4.74 -8.51
CA ASP A 46 -6.20 -4.70 -9.55
C ASP A 46 -7.60 -4.76 -8.93
N THR A 47 -7.81 -5.63 -7.94
CA THR A 47 -9.08 -5.74 -7.20
C THR A 47 -9.46 -4.42 -6.53
N ILE A 48 -8.51 -3.74 -5.87
CA ILE A 48 -8.75 -2.44 -5.24
C ILE A 48 -9.07 -1.39 -6.31
N LYS A 49 -8.30 -1.37 -7.40
CA LYS A 49 -8.49 -0.42 -8.51
C LYS A 49 -9.87 -0.55 -9.13
N GLU A 50 -10.33 -1.77 -9.41
CA GLU A 50 -11.69 -2.04 -9.90
C GLU A 50 -12.76 -1.56 -8.91
N ALA A 51 -12.63 -1.92 -7.62
CA ALA A 51 -13.57 -1.50 -6.59
C ALA A 51 -13.62 0.04 -6.43
N THR A 52 -12.48 0.72 -6.58
CA THR A 52 -12.43 2.19 -6.50
C THR A 52 -13.13 2.86 -7.67
N GLN A 53 -12.99 2.29 -8.87
CA GLN A 53 -13.67 2.76 -10.06
C GLN A 53 -15.18 2.59 -9.93
N GLU A 54 -15.65 1.44 -9.45
CA GLU A 54 -17.07 1.18 -9.18
C GLU A 54 -17.64 2.14 -8.12
N ALA A 55 -16.88 2.38 -7.05
CA ALA A 55 -17.28 3.27 -5.97
C ALA A 55 -17.13 4.78 -6.30
N GLY A 56 -16.51 5.13 -7.42
CA GLY A 56 -16.24 6.52 -7.79
C GLY A 56 -15.28 7.24 -6.82
N ILE A 57 -14.32 6.51 -6.25
CA ILE A 57 -13.29 7.05 -5.35
C ILE A 57 -11.92 7.04 -6.02
N ALA A 58 -11.00 7.87 -5.53
CA ALA A 58 -9.66 7.96 -6.11
C ALA A 58 -8.76 6.80 -5.65
N PHE A 59 -7.77 6.43 -6.47
CA PHE A 59 -6.80 5.39 -6.18
C PHE A 59 -5.36 5.92 -6.30
N ILE A 60 -4.58 5.77 -5.23
CA ILE A 60 -3.19 6.24 -5.17
C ILE A 60 -2.24 5.09 -5.52
N GLU A 61 -2.07 4.86 -6.82
CA GLU A 61 -1.28 3.74 -7.37
C GLU A 61 0.23 3.91 -7.16
N SER A 62 0.73 5.15 -7.06
CA SER A 62 2.16 5.46 -6.90
C SER A 62 2.79 4.88 -5.62
N VAL A 63 1.99 4.49 -4.63
CA VAL A 63 2.47 3.82 -3.42
C VAL A 63 2.99 2.41 -3.71
N LYS A 64 2.49 1.72 -4.75
CA LYS A 64 2.85 0.33 -5.05
C LYS A 64 4.36 0.11 -5.17
N THR A 65 5.07 1.04 -5.80
CA THR A 65 6.50 0.92 -6.12
C THR A 65 7.38 1.82 -5.25
N CYS A 66 6.86 2.37 -4.16
CA CYS A 66 7.54 3.42 -3.40
C CYS A 66 8.80 2.96 -2.66
N PHE A 67 9.04 1.65 -2.56
CA PHE A 67 10.22 1.06 -1.93
C PHE A 67 11.28 0.59 -2.93
N VAL A 68 11.12 0.85 -4.23
CA VAL A 68 12.20 0.60 -5.21
C VAL A 68 13.44 1.40 -4.81
N GLY A 69 14.60 0.73 -4.69
CA GLY A 69 15.85 1.27 -4.14
C GLY A 69 16.01 1.10 -2.61
N HIS A 70 14.94 0.72 -1.91
CA HIS A 70 14.88 0.51 -0.46
C HIS A 70 14.23 -0.85 -0.11
N GLU A 71 14.49 -1.84 -0.97
CA GLU A 71 13.95 -3.19 -0.87
C GLU A 71 14.41 -3.90 0.40
N MET A 72 13.79 -5.05 0.69
CA MET A 72 13.96 -5.81 1.94
C MET A 72 15.40 -6.13 2.33
N PHE A 73 16.29 -6.36 1.34
CA PHE A 73 17.70 -6.67 1.56
C PHE A 73 18.65 -5.59 1.03
N SER A 74 18.13 -4.39 0.75
CA SER A 74 18.96 -3.23 0.45
C SER A 74 19.78 -2.80 1.67
N SER A 75 20.76 -1.92 1.48
CA SER A 75 21.53 -1.32 2.59
C SER A 75 20.69 -0.40 3.47
N GLU A 76 19.54 0.08 2.96
CA GLU A 76 18.62 0.97 3.65
C GLU A 76 17.17 0.53 3.45
N PRO A 77 16.76 -0.61 4.04
CA PRO A 77 15.45 -1.19 3.78
C PRO A 77 14.33 -0.37 4.41
N PHE A 78 13.21 -0.26 3.71
CA PHE A 78 11.97 0.37 4.20
C PHE A 78 10.98 -0.64 4.79
N VAL A 79 11.35 -1.91 4.81
CA VAL A 79 10.61 -2.99 5.45
C VAL A 79 11.45 -3.62 6.56
N ASP A 80 10.77 -4.16 7.56
CA ASP A 80 11.39 -5.02 8.56
C ASP A 80 11.81 -6.36 7.93
N SER A 81 12.80 -7.01 8.55
CA SER A 81 13.33 -8.29 8.05
C SER A 81 12.23 -9.34 7.92
N LEU A 82 12.31 -10.17 6.87
CA LEU A 82 11.46 -11.36 6.73
C LEU A 82 11.54 -12.31 7.93
N PHE A 83 12.69 -12.31 8.62
CA PHE A 83 12.96 -13.20 9.74
C PHE A 83 12.69 -12.54 11.10
N ALA A 84 12.08 -11.35 11.12
CA ALA A 84 11.70 -10.70 12.37
C ALA A 84 10.60 -11.52 13.07
N SER A 85 10.69 -11.64 14.41
CA SER A 85 9.70 -12.35 15.22
C SER A 85 8.36 -11.61 15.32
N THR A 86 8.36 -10.31 15.04
CA THR A 86 7.20 -9.43 14.97
C THR A 86 7.33 -8.56 13.74
N ASN A 87 6.21 -8.24 13.08
CA ASN A 87 6.17 -7.35 11.91
C ASN A 87 7.03 -7.82 10.73
N ALA A 88 7.24 -9.14 10.58
CA ALA A 88 7.97 -9.69 9.45
C ALA A 88 7.44 -9.13 8.13
N ALA A 89 8.35 -8.57 7.33
CA ALA A 89 8.06 -7.95 6.03
C ALA A 89 7.00 -6.82 6.03
N HIS A 90 6.71 -6.22 7.19
CA HIS A 90 5.91 -4.99 7.24
C HIS A 90 6.80 -3.77 6.93
N PRO A 91 6.24 -2.66 6.45
CA PRO A 91 6.94 -1.39 6.42
C PRO A 91 7.49 -1.04 7.82
N ASN A 92 8.74 -0.60 7.89
CA ASN A 92 9.30 -0.03 9.11
C ASN A 92 8.98 1.47 9.20
N SER A 93 9.54 2.18 10.19
CA SER A 93 9.27 3.61 10.37
C SER A 93 9.62 4.46 9.15
N LYS A 94 10.67 4.13 8.40
CA LYS A 94 11.04 4.81 7.15
C LYS A 94 10.05 4.49 6.03
N GLY A 95 9.62 3.23 5.92
CA GLY A 95 8.60 2.81 4.96
C GLY A 95 7.26 3.51 5.17
N TYR A 96 6.76 3.55 6.40
CA TYR A 96 5.52 4.28 6.72
C TYR A 96 5.64 5.78 6.44
N ALA A 97 6.79 6.39 6.75
CA ALA A 97 7.05 7.79 6.41
C ALA A 97 7.00 8.02 4.89
N LYS A 98 7.60 7.13 4.09
CA LYS A 98 7.59 7.24 2.62
C LYS A 98 6.18 7.11 2.02
N ILE A 99 5.38 6.17 2.53
CA ILE A 99 3.97 6.03 2.13
C ILE A 99 3.21 7.32 2.44
N GLY A 100 3.39 7.86 3.66
CA GLY A 100 2.76 9.11 4.07
C GLY A 100 3.15 10.30 3.19
N GLU A 101 4.42 10.42 2.80
CA GLU A 101 4.91 11.45 1.89
C GLU A 101 4.19 11.39 0.52
N LEU A 102 4.08 10.19 -0.07
CA LEU A 102 3.42 10.03 -1.38
C LEU A 102 1.92 10.28 -1.32
N VAL A 103 1.24 9.81 -0.27
CA VAL A 103 -0.17 10.09 -0.05
C VAL A 103 -0.38 11.59 0.11
N ALA A 104 0.42 12.26 0.96
CA ALA A 104 0.33 13.70 1.15
C ALA A 104 0.57 14.48 -0.15
N ALA A 105 1.57 14.09 -0.94
CA ALA A 105 1.84 14.71 -2.23
C ALA A 105 0.65 14.56 -3.20
N HIS A 106 0.01 13.39 -3.24
CA HIS A 106 -1.20 13.19 -4.06
C HIS A 106 -2.35 14.09 -3.61
N LEU A 107 -2.59 14.20 -2.31
CA LEU A 107 -3.64 15.05 -1.74
C LEU A 107 -3.43 16.54 -2.02
N LEU A 108 -2.17 16.99 -2.13
CA LEU A 108 -1.86 18.39 -2.48
C LEU A 108 -2.10 18.70 -3.95
N LEU A 109 -1.92 17.72 -4.85
CA LEU A 109 -2.16 17.88 -6.29
C LEU A 109 -3.63 17.78 -6.67
N ASP A 110 -4.47 17.20 -5.81
CA ASP A 110 -5.91 17.03 -5.98
C ASP A 110 -6.73 18.15 -5.30
N GLN A 111 -6.11 19.27 -4.91
CA GLN A 111 -6.80 20.49 -4.46
C GLN A 111 -7.21 21.35 -5.65
#